data_AF-H0A1Q5-F1
#
_entry.id   AF-H0A1Q5-F1
#
_cell.length_a   1.000
_cell.length_b   1.000
_cell.length_c   1.000
_cell.angle_alpha   90.00
_cell.angle_beta   90.00
_cell.angle_gamma   90.00
#
_symmetry.space_group_name_H-M   'P 1'
#
loop_
_entity.id
_entity.type
_entity.pdbx_description
1 polymer ?
#
loop_
_entity_poly.entity_id
_entity_poly.type
_entity_poly.pdbx_seq_one_letter_code
_entity_poly.pdbx_strand_id
1 'polypeptide(L)'
;MGAMSRTPLPPRPAASHETLIGRGQIEAPIVALFENAAMAEAAILHTGATVLGDRSPGVVMLAAAQGLRERLYAAGAMLVVS
;
A
#
# COMPACT_ATOMS: atom_id res chain seq x y z
N MET A 1 10.05 -47.94 -34.25
CA MET A 1 8.97 -46.94 -34.08
C MET A 1 8.61 -46.89 -32.60
N GLY A 2 9.19 -45.96 -31.84
CA GLY A 2 8.93 -45.79 -30.40
C GLY A 2 8.09 -44.53 -30.17
N ALA A 3 6.87 -44.70 -29.67
CA ALA A 3 5.96 -43.60 -29.41
C ALA A 3 6.38 -42.82 -28.15
N MET A 4 6.75 -41.54 -28.31
CA MET A 4 7.05 -40.64 -27.20
C MET A 4 5.75 -40.28 -26.47
N SER A 5 5.61 -40.79 -25.25
CA SER A 5 4.47 -40.48 -24.38
C SER A 5 4.57 -39.04 -23.89
N ARG A 6 3.62 -38.19 -24.27
CA ARG A 6 3.53 -36.80 -23.81
C ARG A 6 2.84 -36.79 -22.44
N THR A 7 3.58 -36.47 -21.39
CA THR A 7 3.04 -36.32 -20.04
C THR A 7 2.02 -35.17 -20.01
N PRO A 8 0.78 -35.37 -19.53
CA PRO A 8 -0.20 -34.30 -19.39
C PRO A 8 0.28 -33.29 -18.33
N LEU A 9 0.26 -32.00 -18.66
CA LEU A 9 0.55 -30.93 -17.70
C LEU A 9 -0.57 -30.88 -16.65
N PRO A 10 -0.24 -30.63 -15.37
CA PRO A 10 -1.25 -30.44 -14.33
C PRO A 10 -2.15 -29.24 -14.66
N PRO A 11 -3.44 -29.28 -14.32
CA PRO A 11 -4.35 -28.16 -14.54
C PRO A 11 -3.84 -26.93 -13.80
N ARG A 12 -3.90 -25.77 -14.48
CA ARG A 12 -3.56 -24.47 -13.89
C ARG A 12 -4.38 -24.28 -12.61
N PRO A 13 -3.78 -23.84 -11.48
CA PRO A 13 -4.53 -23.48 -10.29
C PRO A 13 -5.63 -22.48 -10.66
N ALA A 14 -6.88 -22.82 -10.34
CA ALA A 14 -7.99 -21.90 -10.57
C ALA A 14 -7.76 -20.64 -9.72
N ALA A 15 -7.93 -19.46 -10.32
CA ALA A 15 -7.93 -18.23 -9.55
C ALA A 15 -9.04 -18.32 -8.51
N SER A 16 -8.69 -18.29 -7.22
CA SER A 16 -9.67 -18.22 -6.15
C SER A 16 -10.53 -16.98 -6.37
N HIS A 17 -11.81 -17.16 -6.70
CA HIS A 17 -12.80 -16.09 -6.74
C HIS A 17 -13.22 -15.68 -5.32
N GLU A 18 -12.26 -15.55 -4.40
CA GLU A 18 -12.49 -14.82 -3.16
C GLU A 18 -12.67 -13.36 -3.56
N THR A 19 -13.91 -13.03 -3.89
CA THR A 19 -14.36 -11.65 -3.98
C THR A 19 -14.11 -11.09 -2.59
N LEU A 20 -13.29 -10.05 -2.45
CA LEU A 20 -13.13 -9.35 -1.17
C LEU A 20 -14.53 -8.82 -0.77
N ILE A 21 -15.30 -9.61 0.00
CA ILE A 21 -16.66 -9.25 0.42
C ILE A 21 -16.51 -8.22 1.52
N GLY A 22 -16.34 -6.97 1.11
CA GLY A 22 -16.08 -5.86 2.03
C GLY A 22 -15.70 -4.57 1.33
N ARG A 23 -16.26 -4.29 0.14
CA ARG A 23 -16.00 -3.04 -0.58
C ARG A 23 -16.71 -1.85 0.09
N GLY A 24 -16.14 -1.38 1.21
CA GLY A 24 -15.95 0.07 1.34
C GLY A 24 -15.12 0.54 0.14
N GLN A 25 -15.21 1.82 -0.24
CA GLN A 25 -14.32 2.37 -1.27
C GLN A 25 -12.89 1.95 -0.92
N ILE A 26 -12.24 1.17 -1.79
CA ILE A 26 -10.83 0.82 -1.62
C ILE A 26 -10.09 2.12 -1.90
N GLU A 27 -9.93 2.93 -0.86
CA GLU A 27 -9.18 4.18 -0.95
C GLU A 27 -7.72 3.82 -1.21
N ALA A 28 -7.15 4.42 -2.25
CA ALA A 28 -5.77 4.17 -2.62
C ALA A 28 -4.84 4.61 -1.48
N PRO A 29 -3.75 3.86 -1.20
CA PRO A 29 -2.83 4.19 -0.12
C PRO A 29 -2.21 5.57 -0.36
N ILE A 30 -2.01 6.33 0.71
CA ILE A 30 -1.38 7.64 0.64
C ILE A 30 0.13 7.48 0.79
N VAL A 31 0.89 8.07 -0.12
CA VAL A 31 2.35 8.20 0.02
C VAL A 31 2.68 9.64 0.38
N ALA A 32 3.41 9.82 1.47
CA ALA A 32 3.87 11.13 1.94
C ALA A 32 5.40 11.19 1.95
N LEU A 33 5.91 12.33 1.49
CA LEU A 33 7.34 12.66 1.49
C LEU A 33 7.63 13.76 2.50
N PHE A 34 8.64 13.52 3.33
CA PHE A 34 9.18 14.40 4.34
C PHE A 34 10.68 14.60 4.09
N GLU A 35 11.24 15.67 4.64
CA GLU A 35 12.66 16.01 4.47
C GLU A 35 13.58 14.91 5.03
N ASN A 36 13.18 14.29 6.14
CA ASN A 36 13.94 13.23 6.79
C ASN A 36 13.04 12.28 7.59
N ALA A 37 13.63 11.19 8.11
CA ALA A 37 12.90 10.18 8.88
C ALA A 37 12.29 10.74 10.19
N ALA A 38 12.99 11.63 10.90
CA ALA A 38 12.49 12.17 12.17
C ALA A 38 11.21 13.00 11.97
N MET A 39 11.12 13.76 10.87
CA MET A 39 9.90 14.48 10.50
C MET A 39 8.76 13.53 10.13
N ALA A 40 9.06 12.46 9.38
CA ALA A 40 8.05 11.45 9.05
C ALA A 40 7.49 10.77 10.30
N GLU A 41 8.35 10.36 11.23
CA GLU A 41 7.95 9.77 12.51
C GLU A 41 7.09 10.71 13.35
N ALA A 42 7.51 11.98 13.49
CA ALA A 42 6.74 12.99 14.20
C ALA A 42 5.36 13.22 13.56
N ALA A 43 5.29 13.25 12.23
CA ALA A 43 4.04 13.42 11.49
C ALA A 43 3.10 12.21 11.66
N ILE A 44 3.62 10.97 11.62
CA ILE A 44 2.83 9.76 11.88
C ILE A 44 2.21 9.81 13.28
N LEU A 45 3.02 10.14 14.29
CA LEU A 45 2.55 10.26 15.68
C LEU A 45 1.51 11.36 15.84
N HIS A 46 1.73 12.53 15.22
CA HIS A 46 0.81 13.66 15.32
C HIS A 46 -0.53 13.42 14.62
N THR A 47 -0.51 12.74 13.47
CA THR A 47 -1.70 12.54 12.64
C THR A 47 -2.47 11.26 12.98
N GLY A 48 -1.90 10.35 13.78
CA GLY A 48 -2.47 9.05 14.07
C GLY A 48 -2.58 8.16 12.83
N ALA A 49 -1.74 8.39 11.82
CA ALA A 49 -1.81 7.67 10.56
C ALA A 49 -1.46 6.19 10.74
N THR A 50 -2.19 5.32 10.05
CA THR A 50 -1.86 3.88 10.01
C THR A 50 -0.81 3.64 8.93
N VAL A 51 0.37 3.17 9.33
CA VAL A 51 1.47 2.87 8.41
C VAL A 51 1.24 1.51 7.75
N LEU A 52 1.26 1.49 6.42
CA LEU A 52 1.23 0.27 5.61
C LEU A 52 2.64 -0.24 5.28
N GLY A 53 3.64 0.65 5.33
CA GLY A 53 5.05 0.30 5.23
C GLY A 53 5.92 1.51 4.94
N ASP A 54 7.21 1.37 5.25
CA ASP A 54 8.22 2.38 4.96
C ASP A 54 8.99 2.00 3.70
N ARG A 55 9.16 2.95 2.78
CA ARG A 55 9.88 2.73 1.51
C ARG A 55 11.32 3.22 1.57
N SER A 56 11.56 4.32 2.30
CA SER A 56 12.87 4.93 2.53
C SER A 56 12.78 5.99 3.64
N PRO A 57 13.90 6.46 4.21
CA PRO A 57 13.87 7.58 5.16
C PRO A 57 13.12 8.78 4.59
N GLY A 58 12.12 9.27 5.33
CA GLY A 58 11.26 10.38 4.88
C GLY A 58 10.14 10.01 3.92
N VAL A 59 10.01 8.75 3.47
CA VAL A 59 8.91 8.31 2.58
C VAL A 59 8.09 7.22 3.26
N VAL A 60 6.82 7.54 3.53
CA VAL A 60 5.91 6.66 4.27
C VAL A 60 4.67 6.36 3.45
N MET A 61 4.22 5.11 3.50
CA MET A 61 2.98 4.67 2.88
C MET A 61 1.93 4.43 3.97
N LEU A 62 0.79 5.09 3.84
CA LEU A 62 -0.24 5.21 4.87
C LEU A 62 -1.58 4.72 4.35
N ALA A 63 -2.39 4.14 5.23
CA ALA A 63 -3.78 3.86 4.93
C ALA A 63 -4.52 5.19 4.76
N ALA A 64 -5.31 5.29 3.70
CA ALA A 64 -6.14 6.46 3.49
C ALA A 64 -7.16 6.61 4.63
N ALA A 65 -7.38 7.86 5.02
CA ALA A 65 -8.37 8.25 5.99
C ALA A 65 -8.84 9.67 5.68
N GLN A 66 -10.10 9.96 6.01
CA GLN A 66 -10.67 11.28 5.78
C GLN A 66 -9.85 12.39 6.46
N GLY A 67 -9.51 13.42 5.69
CA GLY A 67 -8.73 14.56 6.14
C GLY A 67 -7.25 14.29 6.39
N LEU A 68 -6.76 13.07 6.08
CA LEU A 68 -5.36 12.71 6.35
C LEU A 68 -4.40 13.53 5.49
N ARG A 69 -4.75 13.82 4.24
CA ARG A 69 -3.94 14.62 3.32
C ARG A 69 -3.62 16.00 3.89
N GLU A 70 -4.64 16.70 4.35
CA GLU A 70 -4.52 18.05 4.92
C GLU A 70 -3.71 18.02 6.21
N ARG A 71 -3.93 17.02 7.08
CA ARG A 71 -3.16 16.84 8.30
C ARG A 71 -1.68 16.54 8.02
N LEU A 72 -1.37 15.77 6.98
CA LEU A 72 0.02 15.48 6.57
C LEU A 72 0.73 16.74 6.08
N TYR A 73 0.07 17.57 5.27
CA TYR A 73 0.63 18.86 4.85
C TYR A 73 0.86 19.80 6.05
N ALA A 74 -0.11 19.88 6.97
CA ALA A 74 0.05 20.67 8.20
C ALA A 74 1.19 20.16 9.10
N ALA A 75 1.48 18.85 9.05
CA ALA A 75 2.59 18.21 9.75
C ALA A 75 3.95 18.34 9.01
N GLY A 76 4.01 19.06 7.89
CA GLY A 76 5.27 19.34 7.17
C GLY A 76 5.59 18.36 6.05
N ALA A 77 4.61 17.61 5.53
CA ALA A 77 4.81 16.82 4.31
C ALA A 77 5.07 17.76 3.12
N MET A 78 6.13 17.46 2.35
CA MET A 78 6.46 18.19 1.13
C MET A 78 5.56 17.77 -0.04
N LEU A 79 5.16 16.49 -0.06
CA LEU A 79 4.31 15.93 -1.09
C LEU A 79 3.42 14.85 -0.50
N VAL A 80 2.16 14.80 -0.96
CA VAL A 80 1.18 13.78 -0.61
C VAL A 80 0.47 13.33 -1.89
N VAL A 81 0.54 12.03 -2.21
CA VAL A 81 -0.09 11.41 -3.38
C VAL A 81 -0.93 10.20 -2.96
N SER A 82 -1.97 9.90 -3.74
CA SER A 82 -2.97 8.83 -3.50
C SER A 82 -3.23 8.08 -4.80
#